data_AF-A0A3M8ERV1-F1
#
_entry.id   AF-A0A3M8ERV1-F1
#
_cell.length_a   1.000
_cell.length_b   1.000
_cell.length_c   1.000
_cell.angle_alpha   90.00
_cell.angle_beta   90.00
_cell.angle_gamma   90.00
#
_symmetry.space_group_name_H-M   'P 1'
#
loop_
_entity.id
_entity.type
_entity.pdbx_description
1 polymer ?
#
loop_
_entity_poly.entity_id
_entity_poly.type
_entity_poly.pdbx_seq_one_letter_code
_entity_poly.pdbx_strand_id
1 'polypeptide(L)'
;MPDQSKVNSSQAGHETSNVLQVRTFGGLSFFFEGAPISIIWESQKARILFCYLLISYDQWLHRDKLIEMIWPGCDLVAGAKNFKTTLSRLRKSFCGPRSINPILSLGEAIRLDHSLFTLDLSQFRYHAATGIKMLARGEIAAARKYLETAQDLFVGEFLPEEPFDPFISAERREADTLHASVLSSLGKVYQLEGKHDAVEAISLLQSALQGS
;
A
#
# COMPACT_ATOMS: atom_id res chain seq x y z
N MET A 1 -22.25 -12.55 -57.34
CA MET A 1 -21.25 -13.16 -56.43
C MET A 1 -21.39 -12.49 -55.07
N PRO A 2 -21.54 -13.26 -53.98
CA PRO A 2 -21.61 -12.75 -52.61
C PRO A 2 -20.22 -12.77 -51.94
N ASP A 3 -19.97 -11.84 -51.02
CA ASP A 3 -19.04 -12.00 -49.87
C ASP A 3 -19.31 -10.86 -48.87
N GLN A 4 -20.22 -11.03 -47.91
CA GLN A 4 -19.95 -11.47 -46.53
C GLN A 4 -18.78 -10.78 -45.82
N SER A 5 -19.15 -10.03 -44.79
CA SER A 5 -18.48 -9.97 -43.48
C SER A 5 -16.99 -9.61 -43.42
N LYS A 6 -16.69 -8.44 -42.86
CA LYS A 6 -15.86 -8.38 -41.66
C LYS A 6 -16.28 -7.22 -40.77
N VAL A 7 -16.96 -7.62 -39.72
CA VAL A 7 -17.15 -6.91 -38.45
C VAL A 7 -15.76 -6.49 -37.95
N ASN A 8 -15.50 -5.19 -37.81
CA ASN A 8 -14.47 -4.71 -36.91
C ASN A 8 -15.17 -4.09 -35.71
N SER A 9 -15.43 -4.98 -34.74
CA SER A 9 -15.83 -4.67 -33.39
C SER A 9 -14.77 -3.78 -32.75
N SER A 10 -15.19 -2.60 -32.33
CA SER A 10 -14.48 -1.69 -31.45
C SER A 10 -14.05 -2.41 -30.17
N GLN A 11 -12.75 -2.65 -30.02
CA GLN A 11 -12.17 -2.90 -28.70
C GLN A 11 -11.81 -1.55 -28.09
N ALA A 12 -12.64 -1.12 -27.13
CA ALA A 12 -12.37 -0.01 -26.24
C ALA A 12 -11.06 -0.27 -25.47
N GLY A 13 -10.19 0.74 -25.46
CA GLY A 13 -8.87 0.70 -24.86
C GLY A 13 -8.88 0.22 -23.42
N HIS A 14 -8.19 -0.89 -23.17
CA HIS A 14 -7.51 -1.05 -21.91
C HIS A 14 -6.28 -0.14 -22.00
N GLU A 15 -6.33 1.05 -21.41
CA GLU A 15 -5.11 1.71 -20.98
C GLU A 15 -4.51 0.80 -19.90
N THR A 16 -3.71 -0.16 -20.33
CA THR A 16 -2.93 -1.03 -19.45
C THR A 16 -1.95 -0.14 -18.71
N SER A 17 -2.34 0.25 -17.50
CA SER A 17 -1.44 0.87 -16.56
C SER A 17 -0.30 -0.12 -16.32
N ASN A 18 0.89 0.22 -16.83
CA ASN A 18 2.12 -0.58 -16.75
C ASN A 18 2.72 -0.55 -15.33
N VAL A 19 1.87 -0.35 -14.33
CA VAL A 19 2.19 0.01 -12.95
C VAL A 19 2.02 -1.22 -12.08
N LEU A 20 3.03 -1.49 -11.24
CA LEU A 20 2.99 -2.61 -10.32
C LEU A 20 2.09 -2.30 -9.12
N GLN A 21 1.07 -3.11 -8.92
CA GLN A 21 0.23 -3.00 -7.73
C GLN A 21 0.90 -3.74 -6.58
N VAL A 22 1.08 -3.06 -5.46
CA VAL A 22 1.61 -3.60 -4.21
C VAL A 22 0.49 -3.61 -3.18
N ARG A 23 0.22 -4.79 -2.63
CA ARG A 23 -0.67 -4.95 -1.48
C ARG A 23 0.14 -5.26 -0.24
N THR A 24 -0.25 -4.65 0.86
CA THR A 24 0.41 -4.72 2.16
C THR A 24 -0.56 -5.11 3.28
N PHE A 25 -1.86 -4.89 3.10
CA PHE A 25 -2.89 -5.42 3.98
C PHE A 25 -3.15 -6.91 3.67
N GLY A 26 -3.07 -7.75 4.69
CA GLY A 26 -3.18 -9.21 4.55
C GLY A 26 -1.91 -9.90 4.05
N GLY A 27 -0.78 -9.18 3.97
CA GLY A 27 0.51 -9.71 3.51
C GLY A 27 1.07 -8.98 2.29
N LEU A 28 2.40 -9.07 2.12
CA LEU A 28 3.07 -8.43 0.99
C LEU A 28 2.85 -9.23 -0.30
N SER A 29 2.06 -8.68 -1.22
CA SER A 29 1.79 -9.29 -2.52
C SER A 29 1.85 -8.30 -3.67
N PHE A 30 2.11 -8.81 -4.87
CA PHE A 30 2.40 -8.01 -6.05
C PHE A 30 1.52 -8.45 -7.22
N PHE A 31 0.99 -7.48 -7.97
CA PHE A 31 0.19 -7.74 -9.15
C PHE A 31 0.63 -6.83 -10.30
N PHE A 32 0.68 -7.38 -11.51
CA PHE A 32 1.00 -6.65 -12.72
C PHE A 32 -0.08 -6.92 -13.76
N GLU A 33 -0.70 -5.85 -14.29
CA GLU A 33 -1.85 -5.97 -15.20
C GLU A 33 -2.97 -6.88 -14.62
N GLY A 34 -3.15 -6.86 -13.30
CA GLY A 34 -4.13 -7.66 -12.57
C GLY A 34 -3.73 -9.13 -12.29
N ALA A 35 -2.60 -9.60 -12.83
CA ALA A 35 -2.09 -10.95 -12.57
C ALA A 35 -1.13 -10.96 -11.37
N PRO A 36 -1.25 -11.92 -10.43
CA PRO A 36 -0.30 -12.03 -9.32
C PRO A 36 1.10 -12.38 -9.84
N ILE A 37 2.11 -11.71 -9.31
CA ILE A 37 3.51 -12.00 -9.58
C ILE A 37 4.25 -12.33 -8.30
N SER A 38 5.28 -13.17 -8.41
CA SER A 38 6.19 -13.48 -7.29
C SER A 38 7.47 -12.67 -7.42
N ILE A 39 7.85 -11.99 -6.33
CA ILE A 39 9.14 -11.31 -6.20
C ILE A 39 10.03 -12.18 -5.33
N ILE A 40 11.17 -12.61 -5.89
CA ILE A 40 12.16 -13.40 -5.17
C ILE A 40 13.12 -12.44 -4.47
N TRP A 41 13.11 -12.47 -3.13
CA TRP A 41 13.96 -11.62 -2.31
C TRP A 41 15.37 -12.21 -2.19
N GLU A 42 16.36 -11.48 -2.68
CA GLU A 42 17.78 -11.85 -2.58
C GLU A 42 18.33 -11.76 -1.14
N SER A 43 17.61 -11.08 -0.24
CA SER A 43 17.88 -11.07 1.19
C SER A 43 16.71 -10.51 1.99
N GLN A 44 16.56 -10.94 3.25
CA GLN A 44 15.54 -10.39 4.16
C GLN A 44 15.72 -8.88 4.37
N LYS A 45 16.96 -8.40 4.48
CA LYS A 45 17.23 -6.95 4.61
C LYS A 45 16.82 -6.14 3.37
N ALA A 46 16.86 -6.74 2.17
CA ALA A 46 16.36 -6.09 0.96
C ALA A 46 14.83 -5.97 0.97
N ARG A 47 14.12 -7.00 1.44
CA ARG A 47 12.67 -6.97 1.68
C ARG A 47 12.31 -5.89 2.70
N ILE A 48 12.98 -5.84 3.84
CA ILE A 48 12.75 -4.82 4.87
C ILE A 48 13.00 -3.41 4.33
N LEU A 49 14.10 -3.19 3.59
CA LEU A 49 14.36 -1.91 2.94
C LEU A 49 13.21 -1.50 2.01
N PHE A 50 12.66 -2.45 1.24
CA PHE A 50 11.50 -2.17 0.39
C PHE A 50 10.26 -1.80 1.22
N CYS A 51 9.96 -2.55 2.28
CA CYS A 51 8.84 -2.24 3.18
C CYS A 51 8.98 -0.82 3.76
N TYR A 52 10.17 -0.39 4.17
CA TYR A 52 10.38 0.97 4.69
C TYR A 52 10.12 2.05 3.62
N LEU A 53 10.48 1.75 2.36
CA LEU A 53 10.18 2.63 1.23
C LEU A 53 8.68 2.64 0.87
N LEU A 54 7.96 1.53 1.05
CA LEU A 54 6.50 1.50 0.90
C LEU A 54 5.81 2.35 1.97
N ILE A 55 6.22 2.23 3.23
CA ILE A 55 5.70 3.04 4.33
C ILE A 55 5.95 4.54 4.06
N SER A 56 7.12 4.85 3.50
CA SER A 56 7.53 6.20 3.14
C SER A 56 7.25 6.55 1.67
N TYR A 57 6.21 5.96 1.08
CA TYR A 57 5.90 5.90 -0.38
C TYR A 57 6.32 7.11 -1.25
N ASP A 58 6.04 8.34 -0.83
CA ASP A 58 6.36 9.58 -1.57
C ASP A 58 7.39 10.48 -0.86
N GLN A 59 8.17 9.93 0.07
CA GLN A 59 9.16 10.65 0.86
C GLN A 59 10.58 10.23 0.49
N TRP A 60 11.47 11.21 0.38
CA TRP A 60 12.90 10.96 0.25
C TRP A 60 13.47 10.53 1.60
N LEU A 61 14.08 9.35 1.66
CA LEU A 61 14.75 8.83 2.84
C LEU A 61 16.26 8.92 2.66
N HIS A 62 16.92 9.59 3.62
CA HIS A 62 18.38 9.63 3.66
C HIS A 62 18.95 8.24 3.96
N ARG A 63 20.05 7.87 3.29
CA ARG A 63 20.71 6.57 3.44
C ARG A 63 21.14 6.33 4.87
N ASP A 64 21.70 7.32 5.54
CA ASP A 64 22.12 7.20 6.94
C ASP A 64 20.96 6.86 7.88
N LYS A 65 19.78 7.44 7.64
CA LYS A 65 18.57 7.11 8.41
C LYS A 65 18.15 5.66 8.16
N LEU A 66 18.16 5.22 6.91
CA LEU A 66 17.87 3.83 6.55
C LEU A 66 18.90 2.86 7.13
N ILE A 67 20.18 3.24 7.17
CA ILE A 67 21.24 2.44 7.77
C ILE A 67 20.98 2.25 9.26
N GLU A 68 20.71 3.33 9.99
CA GLU A 68 20.44 3.26 11.43
C GLU A 68 19.18 2.42 11.73
N MET A 69 18.13 2.56 10.92
CA MET A 69 16.91 1.78 11.10
C MET A 69 17.12 0.27 10.82
N ILE A 70 17.90 -0.09 9.80
CA ILE A 70 18.07 -1.49 9.37
C ILE A 70 19.22 -2.19 10.12
N TRP A 71 20.27 -1.47 10.49
CA TRP A 71 21.47 -1.95 11.19
C TRP A 71 21.82 -0.98 12.35
N PRO A 72 21.03 -0.98 13.43
CA PRO A 72 21.23 -0.07 14.55
C PRO A 72 22.62 -0.27 15.17
N GLY A 73 23.32 0.84 15.44
CA GLY A 73 24.65 0.82 16.06
C GLY A 73 25.80 0.31 15.17
N CYS A 74 25.59 0.15 13.86
CA CYS A 74 26.64 -0.23 12.91
C CYS A 74 27.60 0.95 12.66
N ASP A 75 28.90 0.68 12.50
CA ASP A 75 29.84 1.73 12.11
C ASP A 75 29.52 2.27 10.71
N LEU A 76 29.87 3.55 10.46
CA LEU A 76 29.50 4.24 9.23
C LEU A 76 29.99 3.54 7.95
N VAL A 77 31.19 2.96 7.99
CA VAL A 77 31.81 2.32 6.81
C VAL A 77 31.13 0.99 6.50
N ALA A 78 30.90 0.15 7.52
CA ALA A 78 30.16 -1.08 7.37
C ALA A 78 28.70 -0.84 7.00
N GLY A 79 28.05 0.15 7.60
CA GLY A 79 26.68 0.56 7.31
C GLY A 79 26.50 0.95 5.85
N ALA A 80 27.37 1.82 5.31
CA ALA A 80 27.35 2.22 3.91
C ALA A 80 27.56 1.04 2.95
N LYS A 81 28.50 0.14 3.27
CA LYS A 81 28.75 -1.08 2.48
C LYS A 81 27.55 -2.04 2.49
N ASN A 82 26.94 -2.24 3.66
CA ASN A 82 25.76 -3.08 3.84
C ASN A 82 24.56 -2.51 3.09
N PHE A 83 24.36 -1.18 3.17
CA PHE A 83 23.31 -0.50 2.44
C PHE A 83 23.47 -0.64 0.93
N LYS A 84 24.67 -0.39 0.39
CA LYS A 84 24.94 -0.53 -1.06
C LYS A 84 24.65 -1.96 -1.54
N THR A 85 25.07 -2.96 -0.76
CA THR A 85 24.82 -4.37 -1.08
C THR A 85 23.33 -4.71 -1.03
N THR A 86 22.64 -4.26 0.01
CA THR A 86 21.20 -4.47 0.20
C THR A 86 20.37 -3.78 -0.88
N LEU A 87 20.72 -2.55 -1.26
CA LEU A 87 20.09 -1.82 -2.35
C LEU A 87 20.31 -2.52 -3.71
N SER A 88 21.51 -3.06 -3.94
CA SER A 88 21.76 -3.85 -5.15
C SER A 88 20.92 -5.12 -5.18
N ARG A 89 20.81 -5.83 -4.06
CA ARG A 89 19.95 -7.03 -3.93
C ARG A 89 18.48 -6.69 -4.12
N LEU A 90 18.02 -5.59 -3.55
CA LEU A 90 16.67 -5.07 -3.75
C LEU A 90 16.38 -4.83 -5.24
N ARG A 91 17.26 -4.10 -5.94
CA ARG A 91 17.11 -3.88 -7.39
C ARG A 91 17.07 -5.20 -8.17
N LYS A 92 17.93 -6.16 -7.83
CA LYS A 92 17.96 -7.48 -8.47
C LYS A 92 16.64 -8.26 -8.30
N SER A 93 15.97 -8.13 -7.16
CA SER A 93 14.65 -8.76 -6.95
C SER A 93 13.58 -8.29 -7.94
N PHE A 94 13.76 -7.13 -8.58
CA PHE A 94 12.88 -6.59 -9.62
C PHE A 94 13.46 -6.72 -11.04
N CYS A 95 14.63 -7.33 -11.20
CA CYS A 95 15.24 -7.64 -12.49
C CYS A 95 14.70 -8.97 -13.02
N GLY A 96 13.57 -8.94 -13.73
CA GLY A 96 12.98 -10.08 -14.43
C GLY A 96 12.66 -9.77 -15.90
N PRO A 97 11.77 -10.55 -16.56
CA PRO A 97 11.33 -10.30 -17.94
C PRO A 97 10.73 -8.89 -18.14
N ARG A 98 10.21 -8.29 -17.06
CA ARG A 98 9.68 -6.93 -17.01
C ARG A 98 10.51 -6.08 -16.05
N SER A 99 11.83 -6.07 -16.24
CA SER A 99 12.77 -5.40 -15.33
C SER A 99 12.37 -3.95 -15.05
N ILE A 100 11.99 -3.66 -13.80
CA ILE A 100 11.71 -2.30 -13.33
C ILE A 100 12.80 -1.87 -12.34
N ASN A 101 13.15 -0.59 -12.35
CA ASN A 101 13.94 -0.02 -11.26
C ASN A 101 12.98 0.64 -10.25
N PRO A 102 12.66 -0.01 -9.12
CA PRO A 102 11.67 0.50 -8.17
C PRO A 102 12.10 1.78 -7.46
N ILE A 103 13.37 2.20 -7.58
CA ILE A 103 13.99 3.17 -6.66
C ILE A 103 14.64 4.32 -7.43
N LEU A 104 14.21 5.52 -7.05
CA LEU A 104 14.86 6.77 -7.43
C LEU A 104 15.94 7.13 -6.41
N SER A 105 17.00 7.79 -6.87
CA SER A 105 18.12 8.23 -6.02
C SER A 105 18.44 9.69 -6.32
N LEU A 106 18.61 10.49 -5.26
CA LEU A 106 18.97 11.90 -5.32
C LEU A 106 20.02 12.16 -4.24
N GLY A 107 21.29 12.28 -4.64
CA GLY A 107 22.41 12.33 -3.71
C GLY A 107 22.42 11.13 -2.76
N GLU A 108 22.44 11.41 -1.46
CA GLU A 108 22.38 10.42 -0.38
C GLU A 108 20.94 10.09 0.08
N ALA A 109 19.93 10.45 -0.71
CA ALA A 109 18.54 10.06 -0.46
C ALA A 109 18.03 9.09 -1.53
N ILE A 110 17.11 8.22 -1.12
CA ILE A 110 16.37 7.32 -2.01
C ILE A 110 14.88 7.38 -1.74
N ARG A 111 14.06 7.07 -2.73
CA ARG A 111 12.62 6.87 -2.57
C ARG A 111 12.11 5.81 -3.54
N LEU A 112 10.92 5.30 -3.28
CA LEU A 112 10.21 4.49 -4.25
C LEU A 112 9.81 5.35 -5.45
N ASP A 113 9.92 4.82 -6.67
CA ASP A 113 9.35 5.45 -7.85
C ASP A 113 7.83 5.25 -7.86
N HIS A 114 7.09 6.08 -7.14
CA HIS A 114 5.63 5.99 -7.04
C HIS A 114 4.91 6.07 -8.40
N SER A 115 5.56 6.50 -9.49
CA SER A 115 4.98 6.46 -10.84
C SER A 115 4.87 5.03 -11.39
N LEU A 116 5.68 4.10 -10.86
CA LEU A 116 5.74 2.70 -11.24
C LEU A 116 4.95 1.79 -10.30
N PHE A 117 4.43 2.30 -9.18
CA PHE A 117 3.68 1.50 -8.21
C PHE A 117 2.33 2.11 -7.87
N THR A 118 1.34 1.26 -7.57
CA THR A 118 0.21 1.65 -6.74
C THR A 118 0.29 0.90 -5.42
N LEU A 119 0.02 1.58 -4.31
CA LEU A 119 0.10 1.01 -2.97
C LEU A 119 -1.26 1.08 -2.27
N ASP A 120 -1.78 -0.06 -1.82
CA ASP A 120 -3.04 -0.14 -1.06
C ASP A 120 -3.01 0.71 0.22
N LEU A 121 -1.90 0.73 0.97
CA LEU A 121 -1.72 1.60 2.14
C LEU A 121 -1.88 3.09 1.80
N SER A 122 -1.28 3.54 0.69
CA SER A 122 -1.39 4.95 0.26
C SER A 122 -2.81 5.29 -0.18
N GLN A 123 -3.48 4.38 -0.89
CA GLN A 123 -4.87 4.55 -1.32
C GLN A 123 -5.81 4.57 -0.10
N PHE A 124 -5.62 3.65 0.85
CA PHE A 124 -6.36 3.58 2.09
C PHE A 124 -6.27 4.90 2.86
N ARG A 125 -5.06 5.41 3.09
CA ARG A 125 -4.82 6.69 3.77
C ARG A 125 -5.53 7.85 3.07
N TYR A 126 -5.43 7.92 1.75
CA TYR A 126 -6.10 8.96 0.95
C TYR A 126 -7.63 8.89 1.08
N HIS A 127 -8.21 7.70 0.90
CA HIS A 127 -9.65 7.50 0.95
C HIS A 127 -10.21 7.74 2.35
N ALA A 128 -9.53 7.25 3.39
CA ALA A 128 -9.90 7.47 4.78
C ALA A 128 -9.90 8.97 5.13
N ALA A 129 -8.79 9.68 4.87
CA ALA A 129 -8.68 11.10 5.18
C ALA A 129 -9.71 11.95 4.42
N THR A 130 -9.93 11.63 3.14
CA THR A 130 -10.90 12.35 2.30
C THR A 130 -12.33 12.10 2.78
N GLY A 131 -12.69 10.85 3.05
CA GLY A 131 -14.01 10.47 3.53
C GLY A 131 -14.36 11.08 4.89
N ILE A 132 -13.42 11.05 5.84
CA ILE A 132 -13.59 11.69 7.16
C ILE A 132 -13.78 13.20 7.01
N LYS A 133 -13.00 13.85 6.15
CA LYS A 133 -13.10 15.29 5.89
C LYS A 133 -14.43 15.68 5.24
N MET A 134 -14.92 14.88 4.30
CA MET A 134 -16.23 15.07 3.67
C MET A 134 -17.37 14.90 4.67
N LEU A 135 -17.29 13.90 5.55
CA LEU A 135 -18.27 13.71 6.61
C LEU A 135 -18.34 14.93 7.53
N ALA A 136 -17.18 15.48 7.93
CA ALA A 136 -17.11 16.68 8.75
C ALA A 136 -17.73 17.92 8.08
N ARG A 137 -17.84 17.93 6.74
CA ARG A 137 -18.49 19.00 5.95
C ARG A 137 -19.98 18.75 5.69
N GLY A 138 -20.52 17.62 6.14
CA GLY A 138 -21.91 17.21 5.87
C GLY A 138 -22.12 16.61 4.48
N GLU A 139 -21.06 16.29 3.74
CA GLU A 139 -21.13 15.69 2.40
C GLU A 139 -21.35 14.16 2.51
N ILE A 140 -22.46 13.73 3.11
CA ILE A 140 -22.68 12.35 3.59
C ILE A 140 -22.51 11.30 2.49
N ALA A 141 -23.17 11.48 1.34
CA ALA A 141 -23.11 10.50 0.25
C ALA A 141 -21.70 10.37 -0.37
N ALA A 142 -20.96 11.47 -0.46
CA ALA A 142 -19.58 11.46 -0.93
C ALA A 142 -18.66 10.81 0.10
N ALA A 143 -18.79 11.20 1.37
CA ALA A 143 -18.07 10.60 2.48
C ALA A 143 -18.22 9.08 2.51
N ARG A 144 -19.45 8.58 2.34
CA ARG A 144 -19.75 7.15 2.26
C ARG A 144 -18.89 6.43 1.24
N LYS A 145 -18.89 6.90 -0.02
CA LYS A 145 -18.15 6.27 -1.12
C LYS A 145 -16.65 6.16 -0.80
N TYR A 146 -16.06 7.24 -0.28
CA TYR A 146 -14.64 7.25 0.07
C TYR A 146 -14.34 6.31 1.25
N LEU A 147 -15.18 6.32 2.29
CA LEU A 147 -14.99 5.49 3.46
C LEU A 147 -15.21 3.99 3.15
N GLU A 148 -16.19 3.64 2.31
CA GLU A 148 -16.42 2.27 1.82
C GLU A 148 -15.20 1.77 1.04
N THR A 149 -14.64 2.61 0.15
CA THR A 149 -13.41 2.27 -0.58
C THR A 149 -12.23 2.06 0.37
N ALA A 150 -12.09 2.88 1.42
CA ALA A 150 -11.05 2.68 2.42
C ALA A 150 -11.25 1.35 3.17
N GLN A 151 -12.49 1.02 3.55
CA GLN A 151 -12.81 -0.25 4.20
C GLN A 151 -12.48 -1.46 3.31
N ASP A 152 -12.77 -1.39 2.00
CA ASP A 152 -12.51 -2.48 1.05
C ASP A 152 -11.00 -2.74 0.84
N LEU A 153 -10.16 -1.72 1.00
CA LEU A 153 -8.71 -1.84 0.90
C LEU A 153 -8.08 -2.51 2.14
N PHE A 154 -8.71 -2.35 3.31
CA PHE A 154 -8.22 -2.91 4.57
C PHE A 154 -8.68 -4.37 4.73
N VAL A 155 -8.00 -5.28 4.02
CA VAL A 155 -8.38 -6.71 3.95
C VAL A 155 -7.75 -7.60 5.04
N GLY A 156 -6.90 -7.03 5.89
CA GLY A 156 -6.21 -7.75 6.95
C GLY A 156 -5.07 -6.95 7.56
N GLU A 157 -4.33 -7.60 8.45
CA GLU A 157 -3.22 -6.97 9.16
C GLU A 157 -2.14 -6.44 8.19
N PHE A 158 -1.53 -5.29 8.51
CA PHE A 158 -0.47 -4.69 7.69
C PHE A 158 0.85 -5.46 7.84
N LEU A 159 1.33 -6.07 6.75
CA LEU A 159 2.61 -6.82 6.67
C LEU A 159 2.82 -7.85 7.81
N PRO A 160 1.88 -8.79 8.05
CA PRO A 160 1.94 -9.77 9.14
C PRO A 160 3.24 -10.58 9.20
N GLU A 161 3.95 -10.71 8.08
CA GLU A 161 5.20 -11.47 7.98
C GLU A 161 6.38 -10.84 8.73
N GLU A 162 6.29 -9.57 9.11
CA GLU A 162 7.35 -8.84 9.84
C GLU A 162 6.87 -8.39 11.24
N PRO A 163 6.52 -9.30 12.17
CA PRO A 163 5.84 -8.96 13.42
C PRO A 163 6.74 -8.24 14.43
N PHE A 164 8.06 -8.40 14.34
CA PHE A 164 9.02 -7.87 15.32
C PHE A 164 9.76 -6.62 14.84
N ASP A 165 9.53 -6.17 13.60
CA ASP A 165 10.19 -4.98 13.08
C ASP A 165 9.52 -3.72 13.67
N PRO A 166 10.25 -2.89 14.44
CA PRO A 166 9.64 -1.80 15.19
C PRO A 166 9.01 -0.72 14.31
N PHE A 167 9.52 -0.52 13.09
CA PHE A 167 9.00 0.48 12.16
C PHE A 167 7.73 -0.03 11.47
N ILE A 168 7.72 -1.30 11.06
CA ILE A 168 6.52 -1.94 10.50
C ILE A 168 5.43 -2.07 11.56
N SER A 169 5.76 -2.44 12.80
CA SER A 169 4.80 -2.48 13.90
C SER A 169 4.23 -1.11 14.24
N ALA A 170 5.02 -0.03 14.11
CA ALA A 170 4.53 1.33 14.29
C ALA A 170 3.53 1.72 13.20
N GLU A 171 3.87 1.48 11.94
CA GLU A 171 2.96 1.73 10.82
C GLU A 171 1.67 0.91 10.93
N ARG A 172 1.76 -0.35 11.35
CA ARG A 172 0.58 -1.21 11.59
C ARG A 172 -0.38 -0.55 12.58
N ARG A 173 0.13 -0.10 13.73
CA ARG A 173 -0.70 0.59 14.75
C ARG A 173 -1.33 1.87 14.21
N GLU A 174 -0.61 2.63 13.38
CA GLU A 174 -1.17 3.83 12.73
C GLU A 174 -2.30 3.46 11.75
N ALA A 175 -2.11 2.42 10.94
CA ALA A 175 -3.11 1.93 10.02
C ALA A 175 -4.36 1.41 10.75
N ASP A 176 -4.18 0.64 11.84
CA ASP A 176 -5.28 0.14 12.67
C ASP A 176 -6.07 1.28 13.33
N THR A 177 -5.37 2.30 13.83
CA THR A 177 -5.99 3.50 14.43
C THR A 177 -6.83 4.25 13.40
N LEU A 178 -6.30 4.40 12.18
CA LEU A 178 -7.02 5.03 11.07
C LEU A 178 -8.21 4.17 10.64
N HIS A 179 -8.07 2.85 10.62
CA HIS A 179 -9.15 1.91 10.28
C HIS A 179 -10.31 2.00 11.27
N ALA A 180 -10.03 2.03 12.57
CA ALA A 180 -11.04 2.28 13.59
C ALA A 180 -11.77 3.62 13.38
N SER A 181 -11.05 4.66 12.94
CA SER A 181 -11.63 5.96 12.61
C SER A 181 -12.53 5.92 11.36
N VAL A 182 -12.15 5.12 10.35
CA VAL A 182 -12.98 4.85 9.16
C VAL A 182 -14.27 4.15 9.55
N LEU A 183 -14.20 3.08 10.36
CA LEU A 183 -15.39 2.36 10.82
C LEU A 183 -16.32 3.26 11.64
N SER A 184 -15.78 4.06 12.58
CA SER A 184 -16.59 5.03 13.34
C SER A 184 -17.29 6.03 12.43
N SER A 185 -16.61 6.49 11.38
CA SER A 185 -17.17 7.43 10.42
C SER A 185 -18.23 6.78 9.51
N LEU A 186 -18.02 5.53 9.07
CA LEU A 186 -19.01 4.76 8.32
C LEU A 186 -20.27 4.51 9.14
N GLY A 187 -20.13 4.14 10.41
CA GLY A 187 -21.28 3.95 11.30
C GLY A 187 -22.14 5.21 11.40
N LYS A 188 -21.50 6.39 11.54
CA LYS A 188 -22.21 7.68 11.54
C LYS A 188 -22.90 7.96 10.20
N VAL A 189 -22.22 7.72 9.09
CA VAL A 189 -22.79 7.89 7.74
C VAL A 189 -24.03 7.02 7.57
N TYR A 190 -23.95 5.73 7.89
CA TYR A 190 -25.07 4.82 7.77
C TYR A 190 -26.23 5.15 8.70
N GLN A 191 -25.94 5.63 9.91
CA GLN A 191 -26.97 6.10 10.83
C GLN A 191 -27.72 7.32 10.27
N LEU A 192 -27.00 8.29 9.68
CA LEU A 192 -27.59 9.47 9.05
C LEU A 192 -28.42 9.11 7.80
N GLU A 193 -28.02 8.07 7.06
CA GLU A 193 -28.77 7.55 5.91
C GLU A 193 -29.91 6.59 6.30
N GLY A 194 -30.09 6.24 7.58
CA GLY A 194 -31.12 5.30 8.05
C GLY A 194 -30.87 3.84 7.66
N LYS A 195 -29.62 3.46 7.39
CA LYS A 195 -29.22 2.10 6.99
C LYS A 195 -28.90 1.23 8.20
N HIS A 196 -29.94 0.77 8.90
CA HIS A 196 -29.81 0.02 10.16
C HIS A 196 -28.95 -1.24 10.06
N ASP A 197 -29.15 -2.08 9.03
CA ASP A 197 -28.37 -3.31 8.84
C ASP A 197 -26.86 -3.02 8.69
N ALA A 198 -26.51 -1.92 8.02
CA ALA A 198 -25.11 -1.52 7.83
C ALA A 198 -24.49 -0.99 9.13
N VAL A 199 -25.28 -0.34 9.99
CA VAL A 199 -24.84 0.10 11.33
C VAL A 199 -24.51 -1.11 12.21
N GLU A 200 -25.34 -2.14 12.18
CA GLU A 200 -25.08 -3.39 12.92
C GLU A 200 -23.81 -4.07 12.43
N ALA A 201 -23.63 -4.18 11.11
CA ALA A 201 -22.42 -4.76 10.52
C ALA A 201 -21.13 -4.02 10.96
N ILE A 202 -21.15 -2.68 10.93
CA ILE A 202 -20.00 -1.87 11.39
C ILE A 202 -19.75 -2.06 12.90
N SER A 203 -20.80 -2.16 13.71
CA SER A 203 -20.68 -2.35 15.16
C SER A 203 -20.04 -3.71 15.50
N LEU A 204 -20.36 -4.75 14.74
CA LEU A 204 -19.73 -6.07 14.87
C LEU A 204 -18.24 -6.02 14.51
N LEU A 205 -17.88 -5.34 13.42
CA LEU A 205 -16.47 -5.16 13.02
C LEU A 205 -15.68 -4.38 14.08
N GLN A 206 -16.25 -3.32 14.64
CA GLN A 206 -15.62 -2.56 15.72
C GLN A 206 -15.41 -3.39 16.98
N SER A 207 -16.37 -4.26 17.32
CA SER A 207 -16.25 -5.15 18.48
C SER A 207 -15.15 -6.20 18.29
N ALA A 208 -14.98 -6.72 17.06
CA ALA A 208 -13.89 -7.65 16.75
C ALA A 208 -12.50 -7.02 16.92
N LEU A 209 -12.36 -5.73 16.61
CA LEU A 209 -11.11 -4.98 16.80
C LEU A 209 -10.76 -4.73 18.28
N GLN A 210 -11.74 -4.69 19.18
CA GLN A 210 -11.52 -4.48 20.62
C GLN A 210 -11.26 -5.78 21.40
N GLY A 211 -11.59 -6.94 20.81
CA GLY A 211 -11.47 -8.25 21.44
C GLY A 211 -10.24 -9.06 21.07
N SER A 212 -9.31 -8.50 20.27
CA SER A 212 -8.04 -9.11 19.86
C SER A 212 -6.86 -8.50 20.62
#